data_AF-A0A254RKA1-F1
#
_entry.id   AF-A0A254RKA1-F1
#
_cell.length_a   1.000
_cell.length_b   1.000
_cell.length_c   1.000
_cell.angle_alpha   90.00
_cell.angle_beta   90.00
_cell.angle_gamma   90.00
#
_symmetry.space_group_name_H-M   'P 1'
#
loop_
_entity.id
_entity.type
_entity.pdbx_description
1 polymer ?
#
loop_
_entity_poly.entity_id
_entity_poly.type
_entity_poly.pdbx_seq_one_letter_code
_entity_poly.pdbx_strand_id
1 'polypeptide(L)'
;MKRLVLSLACLAWFVACDDESANYDWNDSATLSVKLTNGKFTDDRDGQKYSVVQVNGQLWMAENLRYADSSKTPNLKGNMWCHEDDGDCEKYGPLYSWTAAMNLESKYNSSSATYTYDYTYGVHGICPENWRLPTVDDWQNLAQYLMFMNGGDPIGADMKAVEGWEEELNIPKALNRSGFAALPAGRRNSEGGFMSAGKYAFFWSSAQVDAATSSGWTLRYDNAHLDNGNYYKDHGMSVRCVLAMGTESAKIEGDVDSSYLDNIPFDYGQMEIDGKSYKTIKIGTQNWMAENAAVKTDDSWCYNDDEKNCDKYGRLYSFEAAQTVCPAGWRLPTKSDFQTIYGAVGFGSSLRSRDGWTDKGSRGTNYMGFNAMPAGGRESGDYFDVTYSSYMWGSDKSVLWLRYYDEKISIEEKDAKNAFSVRCIEE
;
A
#
# COMPACT_ATOMS: atom_id res chain seq x y z
N MET A 1 -77.21 -32.54 26.63
CA MET A 1 -76.68 -33.86 27.05
C MET A 1 -76.59 -34.74 25.80
N LYS A 2 -75.36 -35.14 25.41
CA LYS A 2 -74.96 -36.12 24.35
C LYS A 2 -75.67 -36.06 22.98
N ARG A 3 -74.91 -35.84 21.90
CA ARG A 3 -74.41 -36.93 21.02
C ARG A 3 -73.46 -36.43 19.92
N LEU A 4 -72.50 -37.31 19.67
CA LEU A 4 -71.44 -37.37 18.66
C LEU A 4 -72.05 -37.64 17.26
N VAL A 5 -71.35 -37.27 16.17
CA VAL A 5 -70.97 -38.15 15.02
C VAL A 5 -70.96 -37.48 13.61
N LEU A 6 -69.77 -37.63 13.01
CA LEU A 6 -69.34 -37.82 11.60
C LEU A 6 -69.30 -36.70 10.54
N SER A 7 -68.13 -36.76 9.90
CA SER A 7 -67.56 -36.13 8.71
C SER A 7 -68.34 -36.31 7.41
N LEU A 8 -68.24 -35.31 6.54
CA LEU A 8 -68.33 -35.47 5.09
C LEU A 8 -67.17 -34.73 4.41
N ALA A 9 -66.46 -35.46 3.57
CA ALA A 9 -65.36 -35.01 2.72
C ALA A 9 -65.91 -34.24 1.51
N CYS A 10 -65.19 -33.20 1.07
CA CYS A 10 -65.30 -32.63 -0.26
C CYS A 10 -63.94 -32.76 -0.96
N LEU A 11 -63.92 -33.53 -2.06
CA LEU A 11 -62.84 -33.55 -3.03
C LEU A 11 -62.80 -32.20 -3.76
N ALA A 12 -61.62 -31.58 -3.83
CA ALA A 12 -61.32 -30.57 -4.82
C ALA A 12 -60.13 -31.06 -5.66
N TRP A 13 -60.37 -31.13 -6.98
CA TRP A 13 -59.39 -31.50 -7.99
C TRP A 13 -58.36 -30.37 -8.13
N PHE A 14 -57.08 -30.70 -8.03
CA PHE A 14 -56.00 -29.84 -8.51
C PHE A 14 -55.69 -30.22 -9.95
N VAL A 15 -55.99 -29.31 -10.88
CA VAL A 15 -55.44 -29.31 -12.24
C VAL A 15 -54.14 -28.51 -12.18
N ALA A 16 -53.05 -29.14 -12.62
CA ALA A 16 -51.75 -28.53 -12.77
C ALA A 16 -51.75 -27.52 -13.92
N CYS A 17 -51.10 -26.38 -13.70
CA CYS A 17 -50.45 -25.59 -14.75
C CYS A 17 -48.98 -25.52 -14.38
N ASP A 18 -48.12 -25.91 -15.32
CA ASP A 18 -46.68 -25.67 -15.29
C ASP A 18 -46.42 -24.17 -15.19
N ASP A 19 -45.77 -23.76 -14.12
CA ASP A 19 -44.85 -22.63 -14.16
C ASP A 19 -43.46 -23.24 -13.94
N GLU A 20 -42.69 -23.37 -15.02
CA GLU A 20 -41.23 -23.54 -14.95
C GLU A 20 -40.68 -22.28 -14.27
N SER A 21 -40.67 -22.29 -12.93
CA SER A 21 -39.82 -21.39 -12.17
C SER A 21 -38.39 -21.81 -12.46
N ALA A 22 -37.73 -21.04 -13.33
CA ALA A 22 -36.29 -21.07 -13.43
C ALA A 22 -35.74 -20.86 -12.01
N ASN A 23 -35.22 -21.93 -11.43
CA ASN A 23 -34.55 -21.91 -10.15
C ASN A 23 -33.26 -21.10 -10.38
N TYR A 24 -33.31 -19.81 -10.08
CA TYR A 24 -32.16 -18.93 -10.21
C TYR A 24 -31.17 -19.35 -9.13
N ASP A 25 -30.12 -20.05 -9.56
CA ASP A 25 -29.03 -20.47 -8.70
C ASP A 25 -28.31 -19.21 -8.20
N TRP A 26 -28.47 -18.90 -6.92
CA TRP A 26 -27.89 -17.72 -6.25
C TRP A 26 -26.36 -17.85 -6.03
N ASN A 27 -25.70 -18.76 -6.73
CA ASN A 27 -24.32 -19.14 -6.43
C ASN A 27 -23.32 -18.91 -7.57
N ASP A 28 -23.68 -18.14 -8.60
CA ASP A 28 -22.74 -17.67 -9.62
C ASP A 28 -22.71 -16.13 -9.67
N SER A 29 -22.50 -15.50 -8.51
CA SER A 29 -21.98 -14.13 -8.53
C SER A 29 -20.57 -14.21 -9.08
N ALA A 30 -20.38 -13.82 -10.35
CA ALA A 30 -19.08 -13.73 -10.99
C ALA A 30 -18.08 -13.10 -10.02
N THR A 31 -17.17 -13.92 -9.50
CA THR A 31 -16.20 -13.44 -8.53
C THR A 31 -15.19 -12.62 -9.30
N LEU A 32 -15.12 -11.32 -8.98
CA LEU A 32 -14.13 -10.42 -9.57
C LEU A 32 -12.75 -11.05 -9.46
N SER A 33 -12.06 -11.19 -10.59
CA SER A 33 -10.73 -11.81 -10.63
C SER A 33 -9.72 -10.92 -11.36
N VAL A 34 -8.53 -10.82 -10.79
CA VAL A 34 -7.41 -10.09 -11.39
C VAL A 34 -6.16 -10.94 -11.33
N LYS A 35 -5.49 -11.03 -12.48
CA LYS A 35 -4.20 -11.69 -12.61
C LYS A 35 -3.08 -10.67 -12.58
N LEU A 36 -2.15 -10.88 -11.66
CA LEU A 36 -0.94 -10.11 -11.48
C LEU A 36 0.26 -10.95 -11.87
N THR A 37 1.19 -10.37 -12.61
CA THR A 37 2.49 -10.98 -12.92
C THR A 37 3.58 -10.08 -12.36
N ASN A 38 4.32 -10.56 -11.36
CA ASN A 38 5.32 -9.77 -10.62
C ASN A 38 4.72 -8.45 -10.05
N GLY A 39 3.52 -8.53 -9.49
CA GLY A 39 2.77 -7.37 -8.99
C GLY A 39 2.42 -6.33 -10.05
N LYS A 40 2.21 -6.76 -11.30
CA LYS A 40 1.70 -5.90 -12.37
C LYS A 40 0.43 -6.46 -12.98
N PHE A 41 -0.55 -5.58 -13.15
CA PHE A 41 -1.75 -5.78 -13.94
C PHE A 41 -1.46 -5.44 -15.41
N THR A 42 -2.07 -6.17 -16.35
CA THR A 42 -2.04 -5.85 -17.79
C THR A 42 -3.45 -5.51 -18.25
N ASP A 43 -3.62 -4.34 -18.85
CA ASP A 43 -4.89 -3.92 -19.46
C ASP A 43 -5.02 -4.59 -20.83
N ASP A 44 -5.96 -5.53 -20.96
CA ASP A 44 -6.14 -6.30 -22.21
C ASP A 44 -6.64 -5.44 -23.39
N ARG A 45 -7.12 -4.21 -23.13
CA ARG A 45 -7.65 -3.33 -24.17
C ARG A 45 -6.55 -2.72 -25.05
N ASP A 46 -5.38 -2.47 -24.47
CA ASP A 46 -4.24 -1.79 -25.11
C ASP A 46 -2.86 -2.41 -24.81
N GLY A 47 -2.80 -3.43 -23.94
CA GLY A 47 -1.57 -4.12 -23.55
C GLY A 47 -0.72 -3.36 -22.52
N GLN A 48 -1.19 -2.22 -22.00
CA GLN A 48 -0.45 -1.44 -21.02
C GLN A 48 -0.33 -2.17 -19.71
N LYS A 49 0.82 -2.03 -19.04
CA LYS A 49 1.12 -2.70 -17.78
C LYS A 49 1.25 -1.70 -16.65
N TYR A 50 0.55 -1.96 -15.57
CA TYR A 50 0.50 -1.11 -14.38
C TYR A 50 0.97 -1.91 -13.18
N SER A 51 1.95 -1.40 -12.47
CA SER A 51 2.30 -1.91 -11.15
C SER A 51 1.15 -1.59 -10.19
N VAL A 52 0.96 -2.44 -9.17
CA VAL A 52 -0.10 -2.26 -8.18
C VAL A 52 0.49 -2.16 -6.78
N VAL A 53 -0.23 -1.43 -5.92
CA VAL A 53 0.07 -1.36 -4.49
C VAL A 53 -1.18 -1.60 -3.67
N GLN A 54 -1.04 -2.39 -2.61
CA GLN A 54 -2.12 -2.65 -1.65
C GLN A 54 -2.03 -1.66 -0.50
N VAL A 55 -3.10 -0.90 -0.28
CA VAL A 55 -3.22 0.01 0.85
C VAL A 55 -4.54 -0.27 1.54
N ASN A 56 -4.49 -0.62 2.83
CA ASN A 56 -5.66 -0.95 3.64
C ASN A 56 -6.63 -1.96 3.00
N GLY A 57 -6.12 -3.05 2.42
CA GLY A 57 -6.95 -4.06 1.76
C GLY A 57 -7.53 -3.64 0.39
N GLN A 58 -7.13 -2.49 -0.15
CA GLN A 58 -7.54 -2.00 -1.47
C GLN A 58 -6.33 -1.97 -2.42
N LEU A 59 -6.47 -2.53 -3.62
CA LEU A 59 -5.44 -2.41 -4.66
C LEU A 59 -5.62 -1.13 -5.47
N TRP A 60 -4.51 -0.39 -5.61
CA TRP A 60 -4.38 0.83 -6.40
C TRP A 60 -3.37 0.62 -7.53
N MET A 61 -3.61 1.24 -8.70
CA MET A 61 -2.56 1.39 -9.70
C MET A 61 -1.47 2.35 -9.19
N ALA A 62 -0.21 2.00 -9.44
CA ALA A 62 0.99 2.78 -9.09
C ALA A 62 1.44 3.75 -10.20
N GLU A 63 0.93 3.59 -11.42
CA GLU A 63 1.07 4.53 -12.52
C GLU A 63 -0.29 5.15 -12.91
N ASN A 64 -0.27 6.34 -13.52
CA ASN A 64 -1.47 6.96 -14.08
C ASN A 64 -2.01 6.11 -15.23
N LEU A 65 -3.33 6.03 -15.39
CA LEU A 65 -3.96 5.31 -16.49
C LEU A 65 -3.55 5.91 -17.86
N ARG A 66 -3.16 5.06 -18.81
CA ARG A 66 -2.68 5.42 -20.15
C ARG A 66 -3.62 4.99 -21.30
N TYR A 67 -4.84 4.59 -20.97
CA TYR A 67 -5.81 4.10 -21.95
C TYR A 67 -6.26 5.21 -22.91
N ALA A 68 -5.96 5.07 -24.21
CA ALA A 68 -6.14 6.13 -25.21
C ALA A 68 -7.01 5.77 -26.44
N ASP A 69 -7.64 4.58 -26.48
CA ASP A 69 -8.39 4.11 -27.64
C ASP A 69 -9.74 4.83 -27.82
N SER A 70 -9.70 5.98 -28.51
CA SER A 70 -10.89 6.76 -28.85
C SER A 70 -11.79 6.13 -29.92
N SER A 71 -11.36 5.04 -30.57
CA SER A 71 -12.20 4.31 -31.54
C SER A 71 -13.21 3.41 -30.82
N LYS A 72 -12.79 2.77 -29.72
CA LYS A 72 -13.65 1.96 -28.85
C LYS A 72 -14.33 2.79 -27.76
N THR A 73 -13.74 3.91 -27.37
CA THR A 73 -14.29 4.81 -26.34
C THR A 73 -14.42 6.23 -26.88
N PRO A 74 -15.51 6.53 -27.63
CA PRO A 74 -15.66 7.81 -28.36
C PRO A 74 -15.60 9.06 -27.48
N ASN A 75 -15.97 8.97 -26.20
CA ASN A 75 -15.92 10.10 -25.27
C ASN A 75 -14.50 10.63 -25.01
N LEU A 76 -13.46 9.83 -25.30
CA LEU A 76 -12.07 10.26 -25.23
C LEU A 76 -11.68 11.26 -26.33
N LYS A 77 -12.39 11.23 -27.47
CA LYS A 77 -12.03 12.03 -28.65
C LYS A 77 -12.15 13.53 -28.35
N GLY A 78 -11.00 14.21 -28.30
CA GLY A 78 -10.92 15.64 -27.98
C GLY A 78 -11.04 15.98 -26.48
N ASN A 79 -11.11 14.96 -25.61
CA ASN A 79 -11.21 15.12 -24.15
C ASN A 79 -10.06 14.40 -23.40
N MET A 80 -8.97 14.16 -24.12
CA MET A 80 -7.75 13.55 -23.63
C MET A 80 -6.56 14.29 -24.23
N TRP A 81 -5.56 14.57 -23.40
CA TRP A 81 -4.42 15.37 -23.79
C TRP A 81 -3.13 14.86 -23.17
N CYS A 82 -2.08 14.74 -23.98
CA CYS A 82 -0.71 14.62 -23.49
C CYS A 82 -0.16 15.99 -23.16
N HIS A 83 0.68 16.09 -22.13
CA HIS A 83 1.39 17.32 -21.83
C HIS A 83 2.31 17.69 -23.00
N GLU A 84 2.51 18.98 -23.28
CA GLU A 84 3.29 19.44 -24.45
C GLU A 84 4.73 18.88 -24.43
N ASP A 85 5.37 18.89 -23.26
CA ASP A 85 6.71 18.31 -23.03
C ASP A 85 6.73 16.78 -22.89
N ASP A 86 5.56 16.13 -22.98
CA ASP A 86 5.38 14.68 -22.84
C ASP A 86 4.61 14.15 -24.05
N GLY A 87 5.15 14.40 -25.25
CA GLY A 87 4.42 14.30 -26.52
C GLY A 87 3.57 13.03 -26.70
N ASP A 88 4.12 11.87 -26.35
CA ASP A 88 3.44 10.57 -26.44
C ASP A 88 2.81 10.11 -25.11
N CYS A 89 2.62 11.03 -24.16
CA CYS A 89 2.13 10.77 -22.81
C CYS A 89 3.02 9.82 -21.98
N GLU A 90 4.25 9.50 -22.39
CA GLU A 90 5.09 8.46 -21.76
C GLU A 90 5.49 8.78 -20.31
N LYS A 91 5.78 10.04 -20.00
CA LYS A 91 6.21 10.46 -18.67
C LYS A 91 5.07 10.46 -17.67
N TYR A 92 4.00 11.21 -17.96
CA TYR A 92 2.92 11.49 -17.02
C TYR A 92 1.65 10.69 -17.27
N GLY A 93 1.49 10.13 -18.46
CA GLY A 93 0.22 9.60 -18.94
C GLY A 93 -0.72 10.72 -19.42
N PRO A 94 -1.81 10.36 -20.11
CA PRO A 94 -2.79 11.34 -20.56
C PRO A 94 -3.53 12.01 -19.41
N LEU A 95 -3.88 13.27 -19.64
CA LEU A 95 -4.83 14.02 -18.84
C LEU A 95 -6.21 13.88 -19.48
N TYR A 96 -7.21 13.54 -18.67
CA TYR A 96 -8.58 13.31 -19.13
C TYR A 96 -9.50 14.39 -18.59
N SER A 97 -10.51 14.80 -19.37
CA SER A 97 -11.66 15.48 -18.79
C SER A 97 -12.37 14.57 -17.79
N TRP A 98 -13.11 15.13 -16.84
CA TRP A 98 -13.88 14.31 -15.90
C TRP A 98 -14.94 13.48 -16.63
N THR A 99 -15.61 14.05 -17.63
CA THR A 99 -16.58 13.31 -18.47
C THR A 99 -15.92 12.19 -19.25
N ALA A 100 -14.74 12.41 -19.83
CA ALA A 100 -13.97 11.36 -20.48
C ALA A 100 -13.59 10.25 -19.50
N ALA A 101 -13.09 10.60 -18.32
CA ALA A 101 -12.72 9.65 -17.28
C ALA A 101 -13.92 8.79 -16.81
N MET A 102 -15.09 9.42 -16.68
CA MET A 102 -16.35 8.74 -16.35
C MET A 102 -17.01 8.03 -17.54
N ASN A 103 -16.43 8.13 -18.74
CA ASN A 103 -16.99 7.67 -20.01
C ASN A 103 -18.41 8.21 -20.31
N LEU A 104 -18.58 9.52 -20.15
CA LEU A 104 -19.82 10.26 -20.38
C LEU A 104 -19.68 11.23 -21.56
N GLU A 105 -20.81 11.60 -22.16
CA GLU A 105 -20.85 12.62 -23.22
C GLU A 105 -20.38 13.99 -22.71
N SER A 106 -19.65 14.73 -23.54
CA SER A 106 -19.08 16.04 -23.18
C SER A 106 -20.12 17.12 -22.84
N LYS A 107 -21.40 16.95 -23.22
CA LYS A 107 -22.50 17.83 -22.81
C LYS A 107 -22.65 17.94 -21.28
N TYR A 108 -22.13 16.96 -20.54
CA TYR A 108 -22.13 16.95 -19.08
C TYR A 108 -20.97 17.74 -18.46
N ASN A 109 -20.10 18.35 -19.26
CA ASN A 109 -19.09 19.28 -18.74
C ASN A 109 -19.71 20.50 -18.05
N SER A 110 -20.92 20.90 -18.46
CA SER A 110 -21.65 22.06 -17.94
C SER A 110 -23.07 21.72 -17.47
N SER A 111 -23.37 20.44 -17.24
CA SER A 111 -24.64 20.00 -16.69
C SER A 111 -24.45 18.80 -15.75
N SER A 112 -25.42 18.58 -14.86
CA SER A 112 -25.40 17.40 -13.99
C SER A 112 -25.58 16.14 -14.81
N ALA A 113 -24.64 15.21 -14.69
CA ALA A 113 -24.76 13.88 -15.23
C ALA A 113 -25.58 12.99 -14.29
N THR A 114 -26.42 12.15 -14.90
CA THR A 114 -26.86 10.91 -14.26
C THR A 114 -25.96 9.81 -14.80
N TYR A 115 -25.34 9.06 -13.92
CA TYR A 115 -24.48 7.93 -14.28
C TYR A 115 -24.83 6.73 -13.41
N THR A 116 -24.58 5.54 -13.93
CA THR A 116 -24.79 4.30 -13.20
C THR A 116 -23.70 4.18 -12.14
N TYR A 117 -24.11 4.23 -10.87
CA TYR A 117 -23.26 3.89 -9.75
C TYR A 117 -23.64 2.49 -9.29
N ASP A 118 -22.71 1.57 -9.42
CA ASP A 118 -22.88 0.23 -8.87
C ASP A 118 -22.42 0.27 -7.40
N TYR A 119 -23.28 -0.12 -6.46
CA TYR A 119 -22.90 -0.14 -5.04
C TYR A 119 -21.80 -1.17 -4.72
N THR A 120 -21.67 -2.20 -5.56
CA THR A 120 -20.66 -3.25 -5.47
C THR A 120 -19.39 -2.90 -6.25
N TYR A 121 -19.52 -2.28 -7.42
CA TYR A 121 -18.40 -2.06 -8.36
C TYR A 121 -18.06 -0.59 -8.61
N GLY A 122 -18.73 0.35 -7.94
CA GLY A 122 -18.57 1.79 -8.13
C GLY A 122 -18.75 2.25 -9.57
N VAL A 123 -17.98 3.26 -9.99
CA VAL A 123 -18.02 3.77 -11.37
C VAL A 123 -16.80 3.28 -12.14
N HIS A 124 -17.03 2.36 -13.07
CA HIS A 124 -16.00 1.81 -13.93
C HIS A 124 -15.33 2.88 -14.83
N GLY A 125 -16.12 3.72 -15.50
CA GLY A 125 -15.63 4.76 -16.40
C GLY A 125 -14.70 4.21 -17.48
N ILE A 126 -13.50 4.76 -17.60
CA ILE A 126 -12.45 4.30 -18.54
C ILE A 126 -11.42 3.35 -17.91
N CYS A 127 -11.57 3.02 -16.62
CA CYS A 127 -10.69 2.04 -15.99
C CYS A 127 -10.87 0.65 -16.65
N PRO A 128 -9.86 -0.24 -16.56
CA PRO A 128 -9.98 -1.59 -17.09
C PRO A 128 -11.05 -2.41 -16.37
N GLU A 129 -11.48 -3.52 -16.97
CA GLU A 129 -12.44 -4.44 -16.34
C GLU A 129 -11.98 -4.83 -14.94
N ASN A 130 -12.91 -4.93 -13.99
CA ASN A 130 -12.64 -5.17 -12.55
C ASN A 130 -11.94 -4.00 -11.82
N TRP A 131 -11.60 -2.92 -12.52
CA TRP A 131 -11.13 -1.67 -11.94
C TRP A 131 -12.17 -0.56 -12.11
N ARG A 132 -12.05 0.47 -11.28
CA ARG A 132 -12.97 1.61 -11.26
C ARG A 132 -12.25 2.91 -10.92
N LEU A 133 -12.92 4.02 -11.20
CA LEU A 133 -12.47 5.31 -10.68
C LEU A 133 -12.61 5.33 -9.15
N PRO A 134 -11.70 5.98 -8.42
CA PRO A 134 -11.80 6.09 -6.98
C PRO A 134 -12.88 7.12 -6.63
N THR A 135 -13.69 6.77 -5.65
CA THR A 135 -14.64 7.67 -5.00
C THR A 135 -13.91 8.61 -4.05
N VAL A 136 -14.63 9.60 -3.50
CA VAL A 136 -14.08 10.44 -2.42
C VAL A 136 -13.70 9.59 -1.20
N ASP A 137 -14.48 8.57 -0.88
CA ASP A 137 -14.24 7.70 0.28
C ASP A 137 -12.98 6.84 0.09
N ASP A 138 -12.69 6.37 -1.12
CA ASP A 138 -11.45 5.61 -1.40
C ASP A 138 -10.22 6.45 -1.10
N TRP A 139 -10.21 7.69 -1.57
CA TRP A 139 -9.11 8.62 -1.31
C TRP A 139 -9.01 9.01 0.17
N GLN A 140 -10.14 9.20 0.86
CA GLN A 140 -10.14 9.47 2.30
C GLN A 140 -9.62 8.29 3.12
N ASN A 141 -10.00 7.06 2.75
CA ASN A 141 -9.53 5.83 3.40
C ASN A 141 -8.05 5.59 3.14
N LEU A 142 -7.59 5.82 1.90
CA LEU A 142 -6.17 5.84 1.55
C LEU A 142 -5.43 6.83 2.45
N ALA A 143 -5.91 8.07 2.52
CA ALA A 143 -5.25 9.13 3.28
C ALA A 143 -5.15 8.82 4.77
N GLN A 144 -6.26 8.39 5.38
CA GLN A 144 -6.30 8.03 6.80
C GLN A 144 -5.35 6.89 7.13
N TYR A 145 -5.30 5.86 6.29
CA TYR A 145 -4.40 4.74 6.50
C TYR A 145 -2.93 5.16 6.39
N LEU A 146 -2.56 5.90 5.35
CA LEU A 146 -1.17 6.36 5.17
C LEU A 146 -0.73 7.27 6.32
N MET A 147 -1.60 8.18 6.78
CA MET A 147 -1.32 9.03 7.95
C MET A 147 -1.10 8.23 9.24
N PHE A 148 -1.69 7.06 9.37
CA PHE A 148 -1.48 6.17 10.52
C PHE A 148 -0.17 5.38 10.42
N MET A 149 0.26 5.02 9.20
CA MET A 149 1.37 4.11 8.97
C MET A 149 2.73 4.78 8.73
N ASN A 150 2.75 6.07 8.40
CA ASN A 150 3.94 6.75 7.90
C ASN A 150 5.01 7.14 8.94
N GLY A 151 4.86 6.71 10.20
CA GLY A 151 5.86 7.02 11.23
C GLY A 151 5.99 8.49 11.58
N GLY A 152 4.98 9.30 11.29
CA GLY A 152 4.96 10.74 11.54
C GLY A 152 5.42 11.60 10.36
N ASP A 153 5.81 11.01 9.23
CA ASP A 153 6.07 11.77 8.01
C ASP A 153 4.76 12.36 7.44
N PRO A 154 4.79 13.46 6.66
CA PRO A 154 3.55 13.93 6.03
C PRO A 154 3.11 13.03 4.87
N ILE A 155 1.80 12.85 4.73
CA ILE A 155 1.20 12.04 3.66
C ILE A 155 1.67 12.43 2.25
N GLY A 156 1.90 13.73 1.98
CA GLY A 156 2.37 14.16 0.68
C GLY A 156 3.78 13.67 0.36
N ALA A 157 4.69 13.61 1.35
CA ALA A 157 6.01 13.02 1.15
C ALA A 157 5.89 11.52 0.83
N ASP A 158 4.96 10.85 1.50
CA ASP A 158 4.72 9.43 1.37
C ASP A 158 4.13 9.00 0.01
N MET A 159 3.30 9.85 -0.60
CA MET A 159 2.61 9.55 -1.87
C MET A 159 3.31 10.05 -3.14
N LYS A 160 4.10 11.12 -3.04
CA LYS A 160 4.83 11.69 -4.18
C LYS A 160 5.87 10.72 -4.69
N ALA A 161 5.98 10.59 -6.01
CA ALA A 161 7.14 9.96 -6.63
C ALA A 161 8.44 10.64 -6.18
N VAL A 162 9.50 9.86 -6.01
CA VAL A 162 10.80 10.37 -5.48
C VAL A 162 11.43 11.41 -6.41
N GLU A 163 11.12 11.36 -7.70
CA GLU A 163 11.69 12.24 -8.72
C GLU A 163 10.61 13.00 -9.50
N GLY A 164 11.03 14.07 -10.17
CA GLY A 164 10.21 14.85 -11.09
C GLY A 164 9.44 16.01 -10.44
N TRP A 165 9.48 16.13 -9.11
CA TRP A 165 8.94 17.26 -8.36
C TRP A 165 9.97 18.39 -8.27
N GLU A 166 9.50 19.63 -8.41
CA GLU A 166 10.28 20.82 -8.07
C GLU A 166 10.61 20.81 -6.57
N GLU A 167 11.84 21.19 -6.23
CA GLU A 167 12.29 21.26 -4.84
C GLU A 167 11.94 22.62 -4.25
N GLU A 168 11.47 22.62 -3.00
CA GLU A 168 11.17 23.83 -2.25
C GLU A 168 11.79 23.75 -0.85
N LEU A 169 12.29 24.88 -0.36
CA LEU A 169 12.96 24.93 0.93
C LEU A 169 11.97 24.67 2.07
N ASN A 170 12.39 23.87 3.05
CA ASN A 170 11.59 23.50 4.23
C ASN A 170 10.39 22.59 3.95
N ILE A 171 10.26 22.04 2.74
CA ILE A 171 9.28 20.99 2.46
C ILE A 171 9.96 19.62 2.54
N PRO A 172 9.38 18.64 3.25
CA PRO A 172 9.92 17.29 3.28
C PRO A 172 10.07 16.70 1.88
N LYS A 173 11.19 16.02 1.66
CA LYS A 173 11.49 15.30 0.42
C LYS A 173 10.40 14.28 0.10
N ALA A 174 10.14 14.04 -1.18
CA ALA A 174 9.30 12.94 -1.62
C ALA A 174 9.98 11.59 -1.35
N LEU A 175 9.29 10.71 -0.63
CA LEU A 175 9.80 9.41 -0.17
C LEU A 175 9.14 8.25 -0.90
N ASN A 176 7.91 8.43 -1.37
CA ASN A 176 7.12 7.39 -2.04
C ASN A 176 6.95 6.09 -1.22
N ARG A 177 7.02 6.08 0.12
CA ARG A 177 7.00 4.81 0.89
C ARG A 177 5.69 4.03 0.69
N SER A 178 4.59 4.74 0.46
CA SER A 178 3.29 4.17 0.08
C SER A 178 3.29 3.42 -1.24
N GLY A 179 4.31 3.61 -2.09
CA GLY A 179 4.36 3.07 -3.45
C GLY A 179 3.39 3.76 -4.43
N PHE A 180 2.61 4.75 -4.01
CA PHE A 180 1.60 5.38 -4.86
C PHE A 180 2.18 6.07 -6.10
N ALA A 181 3.42 6.59 -5.98
CA ALA A 181 4.22 7.17 -7.05
C ALA A 181 3.49 8.29 -7.83
N ALA A 182 2.92 9.26 -7.10
CA ALA A 182 2.27 10.40 -7.74
C ALA A 182 3.29 11.26 -8.50
N LEU A 183 3.10 11.33 -9.82
CA LEU A 183 3.89 12.19 -10.70
C LEU A 183 3.25 13.58 -10.82
N PRO A 184 4.05 14.67 -10.82
CA PRO A 184 3.54 16.03 -10.90
C PRO A 184 3.20 16.42 -12.34
N ALA A 185 2.16 15.79 -12.89
CA ALA A 185 1.71 15.97 -14.28
C ALA A 185 1.09 17.35 -14.55
N GLY A 186 0.79 18.11 -13.51
CA GLY A 186 -0.01 19.32 -13.63
C GLY A 186 -1.44 19.01 -14.09
N ARG A 187 -2.09 20.01 -14.69
CA ARG A 187 -3.44 19.88 -15.26
C ARG A 187 -3.57 20.71 -16.53
N ARG A 188 -4.61 20.44 -17.30
CA ARG A 188 -5.06 21.28 -18.41
C ARG A 188 -6.27 22.10 -17.99
N ASN A 189 -6.31 23.39 -18.32
CA ASN A 189 -7.46 24.25 -18.04
C ASN A 189 -8.46 24.28 -19.22
N SER A 190 -9.60 24.97 -19.05
CA SER A 190 -10.67 25.07 -20.05
C SER A 190 -10.25 25.83 -21.32
N GLU A 191 -9.28 26.76 -21.20
CA GLU A 191 -8.68 27.51 -22.33
C GLU A 191 -7.67 26.66 -23.11
N GLY A 192 -7.30 25.52 -22.54
CA GLY A 192 -6.41 24.54 -23.13
C GLY A 192 -4.94 24.67 -22.78
N GLY A 193 -4.59 25.58 -21.89
CA GLY A 193 -3.25 25.71 -21.34
C GLY A 193 -2.93 24.59 -20.34
N PHE A 194 -1.73 24.04 -20.45
CA PHE A 194 -1.14 23.16 -19.45
C PHE A 194 -0.51 23.98 -18.34
N MET A 195 -0.73 23.57 -17.10
CA MET A 195 -0.32 24.31 -15.91
C MET A 195 0.33 23.38 -14.90
N SER A 196 1.35 23.90 -14.21
CA SER A 196 1.87 23.30 -12.97
C SER A 196 2.56 21.93 -13.10
N ALA A 197 2.99 21.54 -14.30
CA ALA A 197 3.86 20.38 -14.47
C ALA A 197 5.15 20.55 -13.67
N GLY A 198 5.65 19.47 -13.08
CA GLY A 198 6.75 19.49 -12.11
C GLY A 198 6.36 19.97 -10.71
N LYS A 199 5.25 20.70 -10.55
CA LYS A 199 4.87 21.33 -9.28
C LYS A 199 3.64 20.70 -8.62
N TYR A 200 2.70 20.14 -9.37
CA TYR A 200 1.42 19.63 -8.84
C TYR A 200 1.04 18.31 -9.50
N ALA A 201 0.44 17.41 -8.73
CA ALA A 201 -0.26 16.24 -9.23
C ALA A 201 -1.75 16.38 -8.95
N PHE A 202 -2.58 16.18 -9.98
CA PHE A 202 -4.03 16.32 -9.91
C PHE A 202 -4.71 15.03 -10.32
N PHE A 203 -5.59 14.51 -9.48
CA PHE A 203 -6.30 13.25 -9.72
C PHE A 203 -7.82 13.43 -9.63
N TRP A 204 -8.54 12.81 -10.56
CA TRP A 204 -9.99 12.77 -10.49
C TRP A 204 -10.51 11.81 -9.41
N SER A 205 -11.63 12.18 -8.81
CA SER A 205 -12.54 11.22 -8.19
C SER A 205 -13.77 11.01 -9.09
N SER A 206 -14.54 9.95 -8.84
CA SER A 206 -15.79 9.69 -9.55
C SER A 206 -16.95 10.61 -9.13
N ALA A 207 -16.76 11.47 -8.12
CA ALA A 207 -17.84 12.26 -7.53
C ALA A 207 -18.07 13.57 -8.29
N GLN A 208 -19.31 13.73 -8.79
CA GLN A 208 -19.82 15.02 -9.26
C GLN A 208 -20.18 15.90 -8.06
N VAL A 209 -19.85 17.19 -8.14
CA VAL A 209 -20.17 18.17 -7.09
C VAL A 209 -21.39 18.99 -7.50
N ASP A 210 -21.35 19.56 -8.71
CA ASP A 210 -22.47 20.34 -9.26
C ASP A 210 -22.55 20.17 -10.80
N ALA A 211 -23.28 21.07 -11.46
CA ALA A 211 -23.46 21.04 -12.91
C ALA A 211 -22.13 21.15 -13.68
N ALA A 212 -21.18 21.96 -13.21
CA ALA A 212 -19.94 22.26 -13.92
C ALA A 212 -18.70 21.64 -13.26
N THR A 213 -18.77 21.23 -11.99
CA THR A 213 -17.60 20.78 -11.23
C THR A 213 -17.72 19.36 -10.69
N SER A 214 -16.55 18.74 -10.48
CA SER A 214 -16.38 17.45 -9.82
C SER A 214 -15.24 17.50 -8.81
N SER A 215 -15.21 16.54 -7.90
CA SER A 215 -14.20 16.46 -6.85
C SER A 215 -12.91 15.82 -7.39
N GLY A 216 -11.78 16.36 -6.97
CA GLY A 216 -10.46 15.86 -7.26
C GLY A 216 -9.48 16.06 -6.11
N TRP A 217 -8.30 15.49 -6.26
CA TRP A 217 -7.27 15.43 -5.23
C TRP A 217 -5.95 15.98 -5.74
N THR A 218 -5.23 16.69 -4.88
CA THR A 218 -4.01 17.40 -5.24
C THR A 218 -2.88 17.14 -4.26
N LEU A 219 -1.70 16.90 -4.83
CA LEU A 219 -0.41 16.98 -4.13
C LEU A 219 0.36 18.17 -4.72
N ARG A 220 1.04 18.95 -3.87
CA ARG A 220 1.76 20.17 -4.26
C ARG A 220 3.22 20.08 -3.89
N TYR A 221 4.11 20.67 -4.67
CA TYR A 221 5.55 20.71 -4.37
C TYR A 221 5.87 21.54 -3.11
N ASP A 222 5.09 22.60 -2.87
CA ASP A 222 5.30 23.59 -1.80
C ASP A 222 4.61 23.25 -0.47
N ASN A 223 4.02 22.06 -0.37
CA ASN A 223 3.52 21.51 0.89
C ASN A 223 3.64 19.97 0.89
N ALA A 224 3.24 19.32 1.97
CA ALA A 224 3.23 17.86 2.05
C ALA A 224 1.85 17.31 2.45
N HIS A 225 0.79 17.97 1.98
CA HIS A 225 -0.60 17.57 2.20
C HIS A 225 -1.17 16.88 0.96
N LEU A 226 -2.21 16.07 1.19
CA LEU A 226 -3.12 15.61 0.16
C LEU A 226 -4.43 16.40 0.31
N ASP A 227 -4.69 17.30 -0.64
CA ASP A 227 -5.81 18.24 -0.57
C ASP A 227 -6.97 17.79 -1.47
N ASN A 228 -8.20 17.85 -0.98
CA ASN A 228 -9.40 17.69 -1.80
C ASN A 228 -9.87 19.05 -2.33
N GLY A 229 -10.33 19.11 -3.58
CA GLY A 229 -10.88 20.31 -4.18
C GLY A 229 -11.93 20.03 -5.26
N ASN A 230 -12.58 21.10 -5.72
CA ASN A 230 -13.56 21.06 -6.80
C ASN A 230 -12.93 21.65 -8.07
N TYR A 231 -13.05 20.93 -9.19
CA TYR A 231 -12.47 21.32 -10.47
C TYR A 231 -13.54 21.27 -11.56
N TYR A 232 -13.42 22.15 -12.55
CA TYR A 232 -14.30 22.11 -13.71
C TYR A 232 -14.13 20.80 -14.47
N LYS A 233 -15.25 20.20 -14.87
CA LYS A 233 -15.29 18.86 -15.50
C LYS A 233 -14.57 18.80 -16.85
N ASP A 234 -14.34 19.95 -17.48
CA ASP A 234 -13.61 20.09 -18.74
C ASP A 234 -12.09 20.27 -18.58
N HIS A 235 -11.59 20.39 -17.34
CA HIS A 235 -10.16 20.35 -17.07
C HIS A 235 -9.57 18.97 -17.40
N GLY A 236 -8.30 18.92 -17.81
CA GLY A 236 -7.57 17.66 -17.95
C GLY A 236 -6.82 17.33 -16.67
N MET A 237 -7.10 16.19 -16.03
CA MET A 237 -6.37 15.69 -14.85
C MET A 237 -6.05 14.19 -14.99
N SER A 238 -5.12 13.70 -14.19
CA SER A 238 -4.71 12.29 -14.20
C SER A 238 -5.80 11.39 -13.62
N VAL A 239 -5.83 10.13 -14.06
CA VAL A 239 -6.71 9.09 -13.52
C VAL A 239 -5.85 8.00 -12.87
N ARG A 240 -6.24 7.60 -11.67
CA ARG A 240 -5.75 6.38 -11.01
C ARG A 240 -6.92 5.45 -10.80
N CYS A 241 -6.76 4.19 -11.18
CA CYS A 241 -7.80 3.21 -10.96
C CYS A 241 -7.54 2.42 -9.68
N VAL A 242 -8.64 2.01 -9.04
CA VAL A 242 -8.65 1.09 -7.91
C VAL A 242 -9.39 -0.17 -8.28
N LEU A 243 -9.01 -1.30 -7.70
CA LEU A 243 -9.76 -2.53 -7.87
C LEU A 243 -11.19 -2.34 -7.37
N ALA A 244 -12.18 -2.82 -8.11
CA ALA A 244 -13.57 -2.48 -7.82
C ALA A 244 -14.04 -3.01 -6.46
N MET A 245 -13.46 -4.13 -6.01
CA MET A 245 -13.65 -4.72 -4.69
C MET A 245 -12.33 -4.74 -3.90
N GLY A 246 -12.44 -4.85 -2.57
CA GLY A 246 -11.28 -5.08 -1.70
C GLY A 246 -10.65 -6.45 -1.93
N THR A 247 -9.39 -6.61 -1.53
CA THR A 247 -8.58 -7.81 -1.76
C THR A 247 -9.10 -9.07 -1.05
N GLU A 248 -9.94 -8.92 -0.04
CA GLU A 248 -10.58 -10.05 0.66
C GLU A 248 -11.76 -10.64 -0.12
N SER A 249 -12.38 -9.85 -1.00
CA SER A 249 -13.53 -10.28 -1.80
C SER A 249 -13.16 -10.62 -3.25
N ALA A 250 -12.05 -10.06 -3.75
CA ALA A 250 -11.54 -10.34 -5.08
C ALA A 250 -10.68 -11.61 -5.12
N LYS A 251 -10.81 -12.40 -6.19
CA LYS A 251 -9.87 -13.49 -6.48
C LYS A 251 -8.62 -12.91 -7.15
N ILE A 252 -7.52 -12.79 -6.40
CA ILE A 252 -6.25 -12.28 -6.94
C ILE A 252 -5.31 -13.45 -7.23
N GLU A 253 -4.89 -13.56 -8.49
CA GLU A 253 -3.88 -14.54 -8.91
C GLU A 253 -2.52 -13.85 -9.04
N GLY A 254 -1.52 -14.31 -8.31
CA GLY A 254 -0.17 -13.73 -8.30
C GLY A 254 0.09 -12.78 -7.13
N ASP A 255 1.28 -12.19 -7.09
CA ASP A 255 1.71 -11.32 -6.00
C ASP A 255 1.01 -9.96 -6.08
N VAL A 256 0.37 -9.54 -4.99
CA VAL A 256 -0.15 -8.16 -4.77
C VAL A 256 0.96 -7.14 -4.53
N ASP A 257 2.19 -7.63 -4.47
CA ASP A 257 3.37 -6.90 -4.08
C ASP A 257 4.30 -6.77 -5.28
N SER A 258 4.39 -5.55 -5.80
CA SER A 258 5.15 -5.29 -7.02
C SER A 258 6.62 -5.06 -6.71
N SER A 259 7.49 -5.65 -7.53
CA SER A 259 8.95 -5.58 -7.34
C SER A 259 9.51 -4.15 -7.41
N TYR A 260 8.74 -3.16 -7.88
CA TYR A 260 9.19 -1.77 -7.83
C TYR A 260 9.22 -1.22 -6.40
N LEU A 261 8.42 -1.78 -5.48
CA LEU A 261 8.42 -1.39 -4.07
C LEU A 261 9.78 -1.65 -3.41
N ASP A 262 10.50 -2.69 -3.84
CA ASP A 262 11.87 -2.99 -3.41
C ASP A 262 12.90 -1.93 -3.88
N ASN A 263 12.56 -1.16 -4.90
CA ASN A 263 13.43 -0.15 -5.50
C ASN A 263 13.13 1.27 -4.98
N ILE A 264 12.15 1.43 -4.09
CA ILE A 264 11.86 2.73 -3.49
C ILE A 264 12.99 3.05 -2.50
N PRO A 265 13.75 4.13 -2.74
CA PRO A 265 14.90 4.43 -1.91
C PRO A 265 14.46 4.89 -0.52
N PHE A 266 15.14 4.38 0.50
CA PHE A 266 15.09 4.94 1.84
C PHE A 266 16.26 5.93 2.02
N ASP A 267 16.02 7.00 2.77
CA ASP A 267 17.06 7.95 3.18
C ASP A 267 17.89 7.37 4.32
N TYR A 268 18.62 6.29 4.02
CA TYR A 268 19.50 5.63 4.97
C TYR A 268 20.68 6.54 5.33
N GLY A 269 20.90 6.72 6.63
CA GLY A 269 22.18 7.14 7.18
C GLY A 269 23.14 5.95 7.30
N GLN A 270 24.29 6.20 7.92
CA GLN A 270 25.29 5.18 8.19
C GLN A 270 25.88 5.37 9.59
N MET A 271 26.23 4.26 10.22
CA MET A 271 27.10 4.19 11.39
C MET A 271 28.18 3.12 11.18
N GLU A 272 29.17 3.06 12.06
CA GLU A 272 30.25 2.08 11.97
C GLU A 272 30.41 1.35 13.31
N ILE A 273 30.63 0.02 13.23
CA ILE A 273 31.03 -0.81 14.37
C ILE A 273 32.21 -1.67 13.92
N ASP A 274 33.37 -1.52 14.56
CA ASP A 274 34.60 -2.27 14.27
C ASP A 274 35.00 -2.26 12.78
N GLY A 275 34.93 -1.11 12.11
CA GLY A 275 35.30 -0.97 10.69
C GLY A 275 34.23 -1.49 9.71
N LYS A 276 33.10 -2.01 10.18
CA LYS A 276 31.95 -2.38 9.36
C LYS A 276 30.89 -1.28 9.40
N SER A 277 30.51 -0.79 8.23
CA SER A 277 29.41 0.17 8.08
C SER A 277 28.04 -0.54 8.14
N TYR A 278 27.09 0.09 8.81
CA TYR A 278 25.70 -0.34 8.91
C TYR A 278 24.77 0.82 8.55
N LYS A 279 23.69 0.52 7.83
CA LYS A 279 22.63 1.47 7.51
C LYS A 279 21.88 1.86 8.78
N THR A 280 21.47 3.12 8.83
CA THR A 280 20.62 3.66 9.88
C THR A 280 19.41 4.34 9.29
N ILE A 281 18.28 4.34 10.00
CA ILE A 281 17.03 4.94 9.53
C ILE A 281 16.33 5.66 10.68
N LYS A 282 15.76 6.83 10.35
CA LYS A 282 14.95 7.59 11.28
C LYS A 282 13.50 7.10 11.24
N ILE A 283 12.96 6.73 12.40
CA ILE A 283 11.56 6.35 12.58
C ILE A 283 10.99 7.17 13.72
N GLY A 284 10.01 8.02 13.41
CA GLY A 284 9.54 9.04 14.34
C GLY A 284 10.69 9.94 14.81
N THR A 285 10.94 9.94 16.11
CA THR A 285 12.00 10.73 16.73
C THR A 285 13.31 9.96 16.93
N GLN A 286 13.37 8.68 16.56
CA GLN A 286 14.48 7.79 16.88
C GLN A 286 15.28 7.41 15.65
N ASN A 287 16.61 7.39 15.77
CA ASN A 287 17.51 6.91 14.73
C ASN A 287 17.99 5.50 15.08
N TRP A 288 17.65 4.53 14.25
CA TRP A 288 17.87 3.10 14.48
C TRP A 288 18.87 2.53 13.49
N MET A 289 19.65 1.52 13.91
CA MET A 289 20.23 0.58 12.94
C MET A 289 19.11 -0.08 12.12
N ALA A 290 19.27 -0.09 10.81
CA ALA A 290 18.39 -0.77 9.85
C ALA A 290 18.84 -2.22 9.56
N GLU A 291 19.97 -2.65 10.14
CA GLU A 291 20.57 -3.95 9.94
C GLU A 291 20.91 -4.59 11.29
N ASN A 292 20.84 -5.93 11.36
CA ASN A 292 21.29 -6.64 12.56
C ASN A 292 22.82 -6.59 12.64
N ALA A 293 23.35 -6.31 13.83
CA ALA A 293 24.79 -6.30 14.05
C ALA A 293 25.43 -7.67 13.75
N ALA A 294 26.59 -7.68 13.13
CA ALA A 294 27.34 -8.90 12.79
C ALA A 294 28.77 -8.90 13.38
N VAL A 295 28.97 -8.20 14.50
CA VAL A 295 30.23 -8.11 15.23
C VAL A 295 30.50 -9.42 15.97
N LYS A 296 31.66 -10.03 15.75
CA LYS A 296 31.99 -11.29 16.43
C LYS A 296 32.49 -11.04 17.85
N THR A 297 31.79 -11.64 18.81
CA THR A 297 32.21 -11.77 20.21
C THR A 297 32.31 -13.24 20.61
N ASP A 298 32.90 -13.52 21.78
CA ASP A 298 33.00 -14.89 22.33
C ASP A 298 31.62 -15.55 22.55
N ASP A 299 30.60 -14.74 22.90
CA ASP A 299 29.22 -15.18 23.14
C ASP A 299 28.26 -14.68 22.04
N SER A 300 28.67 -14.88 20.78
CA SER A 300 27.85 -14.59 19.59
C SER A 300 27.88 -15.71 18.56
N TRP A 301 26.76 -15.97 17.92
CA TRP A 301 26.57 -17.09 17.01
C TRP A 301 25.95 -16.68 15.68
N CYS A 302 26.38 -17.33 14.61
CA CYS A 302 25.58 -17.38 13.39
C CYS A 302 24.47 -18.41 13.59
N TYR A 303 23.31 -18.21 12.99
CA TYR A 303 22.25 -19.21 13.06
C TYR A 303 22.76 -20.57 12.55
N ASN A 304 22.54 -21.66 13.30
CA ASN A 304 23.09 -23.00 13.05
C ASN A 304 24.63 -23.06 12.89
N ASP A 305 25.36 -22.11 13.47
CA ASP A 305 26.83 -22.02 13.38
C ASP A 305 27.37 -21.95 11.93
N ASP A 306 26.55 -21.50 10.98
CA ASP A 306 26.96 -21.29 9.57
C ASP A 306 27.23 -19.80 9.32
N GLU A 307 28.47 -19.45 8.97
CA GLU A 307 28.89 -18.07 8.69
C GLU A 307 28.05 -17.40 7.58
N LYS A 308 27.48 -18.16 6.62
CA LYS A 308 26.57 -17.59 5.61
C LYS A 308 25.30 -16.99 6.23
N ASN A 309 24.87 -17.52 7.37
CA ASN A 309 23.73 -16.98 8.09
C ASN A 309 24.09 -15.69 8.83
N CYS A 310 25.36 -15.47 9.20
CA CYS A 310 25.81 -14.19 9.72
C CYS A 310 25.75 -13.09 8.66
N ASP A 311 26.11 -13.40 7.41
CA ASP A 311 26.03 -12.44 6.31
C ASP A 311 24.57 -12.05 6.01
N LYS A 312 23.65 -13.02 6.11
CA LYS A 312 22.23 -12.81 5.80
C LYS A 312 21.42 -12.20 6.93
N TYR A 313 21.63 -12.68 8.16
CA TYR A 313 20.76 -12.39 9.31
C TYR A 313 21.45 -11.55 10.40
N GLY A 314 22.76 -11.33 10.30
CA GLY A 314 23.57 -10.86 11.41
C GLY A 314 23.83 -11.96 12.44
N ARG A 315 24.35 -11.58 13.60
CA ARG A 315 24.68 -12.50 14.71
C ARG A 315 23.59 -12.49 15.78
N LEU A 316 23.48 -13.61 16.49
CA LEU A 316 22.71 -13.75 17.71
C LEU A 316 23.66 -13.62 18.90
N TYR A 317 23.35 -12.73 19.85
CA TYR A 317 24.21 -12.41 20.98
C TYR A 317 23.56 -12.82 22.29
N SER A 318 24.34 -13.37 23.22
CA SER A 318 23.90 -13.45 24.62
C SER A 318 23.55 -12.05 25.14
N PHE A 319 22.76 -11.97 26.21
CA PHE A 319 22.42 -10.67 26.80
C PHE A 319 23.69 -9.87 27.21
N GLU A 320 24.68 -10.53 27.80
CA GLU A 320 25.93 -9.87 28.22
C GLU A 320 26.77 -9.40 27.02
N ALA A 321 26.84 -10.19 25.94
CA ALA A 321 27.50 -9.75 24.72
C ALA A 321 26.76 -8.59 24.05
N ALA A 322 25.42 -8.58 24.07
CA ALA A 322 24.63 -7.53 23.45
C ALA A 322 24.91 -6.14 24.06
N GLN A 323 25.27 -6.08 25.36
CA GLN A 323 25.61 -4.83 26.06
C GLN A 323 26.89 -4.16 25.55
N THR A 324 27.74 -4.88 24.81
CA THR A 324 29.06 -4.39 24.39
C THR A 324 29.16 -4.08 22.90
N VAL A 325 28.12 -4.40 22.11
CA VAL A 325 28.14 -4.29 20.65
C VAL A 325 28.01 -2.85 20.16
N CYS A 326 27.24 -2.00 20.85
CA CYS A 326 26.97 -0.65 20.37
C CYS A 326 28.14 0.31 20.64
N PRO A 327 28.60 1.07 19.62
CA PRO A 327 29.72 2.01 19.74
C PRO A 327 29.29 3.31 20.44
N ALA A 328 30.25 4.16 20.83
CA ALA A 328 29.96 5.45 21.45
C ALA A 328 29.00 6.32 20.59
N GLY A 329 28.05 6.99 21.24
CA GLY A 329 26.96 7.72 20.57
C GLY A 329 25.79 6.83 20.12
N TRP A 330 25.91 5.52 20.30
CA TRP A 330 24.87 4.54 20.05
C TRP A 330 24.75 3.60 21.25
N ARG A 331 23.54 3.11 21.50
CA ARG A 331 23.28 2.22 22.64
C ARG A 331 22.33 1.10 22.27
N LEU A 332 22.31 0.06 23.11
CA LEU A 332 21.26 -0.95 23.04
C LEU A 332 19.93 -0.30 23.47
N PRO A 333 18.83 -0.51 22.73
CA PRO A 333 17.55 0.13 23.00
C PRO A 333 17.00 -0.30 24.36
N THR A 334 16.16 0.50 24.98
CA THR A 334 15.40 0.15 26.18
C THR A 334 14.00 -0.32 25.78
N LYS A 335 13.23 -0.85 26.75
CA LYS A 335 11.80 -1.09 26.55
C LYS A 335 11.04 0.17 26.10
N SER A 336 11.42 1.34 26.62
CA SER A 336 10.80 2.62 26.24
C SER A 336 11.08 2.98 24.78
N ASP A 337 12.26 2.61 24.28
CA ASP A 337 12.59 2.84 22.87
C ASP A 337 11.72 1.97 21.96
N PHE A 338 11.54 0.69 22.32
CA PHE A 338 10.63 -0.21 21.60
C PHE A 338 9.17 0.25 21.65
N GLN A 339 8.73 0.84 22.77
CA GLN A 339 7.39 1.42 22.87
C GLN A 339 7.22 2.64 21.95
N THR A 340 8.28 3.44 21.78
CA THR A 340 8.27 4.62 20.92
C THR A 340 8.16 4.22 19.44
N ILE A 341 8.99 3.28 18.96
CA ILE A 341 8.88 2.79 17.57
C ILE A 341 7.53 2.08 17.33
N TYR A 342 7.02 1.31 18.30
CA TYR A 342 5.69 0.70 18.21
C TYR A 342 4.59 1.76 17.99
N GLY A 343 4.62 2.84 18.78
CA GLY A 343 3.66 3.94 18.65
C GLY A 343 3.78 4.71 17.33
N ALA A 344 4.94 4.70 16.69
CA ALA A 344 5.15 5.35 15.41
C ALA A 344 4.61 4.54 14.21
N VAL A 345 4.73 3.20 14.25
CA VAL A 345 4.51 2.36 13.05
C VAL A 345 3.23 1.53 13.09
N GLY A 346 2.65 1.30 14.27
CA GLY A 346 1.41 0.53 14.46
C GLY A 346 1.55 -0.98 14.26
N PHE A 347 2.06 -1.45 13.11
CA PHE A 347 2.11 -2.86 12.74
C PHE A 347 3.53 -3.40 12.55
N GLY A 348 3.74 -4.65 12.94
CA GLY A 348 4.99 -5.38 12.80
C GLY A 348 5.41 -5.61 11.36
N SER A 349 4.47 -5.84 10.42
CA SER A 349 4.78 -5.91 8.98
C SER A 349 5.56 -4.71 8.45
N SER A 350 5.33 -3.51 9.02
CA SER A 350 6.01 -2.29 8.59
C SER A 350 7.49 -2.24 8.96
N LEU A 351 7.90 -3.02 9.96
CA LEU A 351 9.28 -3.17 10.39
C LEU A 351 9.97 -4.38 9.75
N ARG A 352 9.22 -5.42 9.41
CA ARG A 352 9.74 -6.66 8.80
C ARG A 352 10.30 -6.39 7.41
N SER A 353 11.43 -7.01 7.08
CA SER A 353 11.95 -7.07 5.71
C SER A 353 10.91 -7.69 4.76
N ARG A 354 10.99 -7.33 3.48
CA ARG A 354 10.09 -7.86 2.43
C ARG A 354 10.43 -9.29 2.03
N ASP A 355 11.66 -9.71 2.29
CA ASP A 355 12.19 -11.04 1.98
C ASP A 355 12.67 -11.80 3.23
N GLY A 356 12.92 -13.09 3.06
CA GLY A 356 13.48 -13.96 4.10
C GLY A 356 12.47 -14.56 5.09
N TRP A 357 11.24 -14.04 5.14
CA TRP A 357 10.13 -14.58 5.94
C TRP A 357 9.42 -15.74 5.24
N THR A 358 8.80 -16.62 6.03
CA THR A 358 7.91 -17.67 5.50
C THR A 358 6.69 -17.08 4.78
N ASP A 359 6.18 -17.82 3.79
CA ASP A 359 4.94 -17.55 3.05
C ASP A 359 3.66 -17.96 3.80
N LYS A 360 3.77 -18.52 5.01
CA LYS A 360 2.64 -19.01 5.82
C LYS A 360 1.84 -17.91 6.53
N GLY A 361 2.24 -16.65 6.42
CA GLY A 361 1.58 -15.52 7.06
C GLY A 361 1.69 -14.26 6.22
N SER A 362 1.35 -13.12 6.82
CA SER A 362 1.46 -11.84 6.13
C SER A 362 2.92 -11.52 5.83
N ARG A 363 3.17 -10.91 4.68
CA ARG A 363 4.51 -10.48 4.30
C ARG A 363 4.92 -9.23 5.08
N GLY A 364 6.22 -9.06 5.29
CA GLY A 364 6.75 -7.77 5.72
C GLY A 364 6.67 -6.78 4.56
N THR A 365 6.33 -5.52 4.85
CA THR A 365 6.25 -4.45 3.86
C THR A 365 7.51 -3.60 3.84
N ASN A 366 8.35 -3.70 4.89
CA ASN A 366 9.50 -2.82 5.15
C ASN A 366 9.16 -1.32 4.98
N TYR A 367 7.92 -0.94 5.28
CA TYR A 367 7.40 0.41 5.02
C TYR A 367 8.28 1.52 5.59
N MET A 368 8.91 1.25 6.74
CA MET A 368 9.70 2.21 7.48
C MET A 368 11.20 2.15 7.19
N GLY A 369 11.64 1.26 6.31
CA GLY A 369 13.05 1.02 6.03
C GLY A 369 13.80 0.34 7.18
N PHE A 370 13.11 -0.06 8.25
CA PHE A 370 13.74 -0.76 9.38
C PHE A 370 14.35 -2.09 8.95
N ASN A 371 13.75 -2.82 8.01
CA ASN A 371 14.33 -4.02 7.39
C ASN A 371 14.70 -5.13 8.39
N ALA A 372 13.80 -5.49 9.30
CA ALA A 372 14.00 -6.58 10.25
C ALA A 372 13.98 -7.95 9.57
N MET A 373 15.15 -8.59 9.50
CA MET A 373 15.30 -9.96 9.00
C MET A 373 14.89 -11.00 10.05
N PRO A 374 14.25 -12.12 9.67
CA PRO A 374 13.78 -13.14 10.61
C PRO A 374 14.91 -14.09 10.99
N ALA A 375 15.84 -13.58 11.80
CA ALA A 375 17.04 -14.29 12.27
C ALA A 375 16.74 -15.43 13.26
N GLY A 376 15.51 -15.51 13.78
CA GLY A 376 15.17 -16.43 14.86
C GLY A 376 15.93 -16.09 16.15
N GLY A 377 16.11 -17.11 17.00
CA GLY A 377 16.85 -17.00 18.24
C GLY A 377 17.64 -18.26 18.55
N ARG A 378 18.38 -18.23 19.65
CA ARG A 378 19.09 -19.38 20.20
C ARG A 378 18.85 -19.47 21.71
N GLU A 379 18.55 -20.66 22.22
CA GLU A 379 18.33 -20.90 23.65
C GLU A 379 19.09 -22.16 24.07
N SER A 380 19.97 -22.03 25.07
CA SER A 380 20.72 -23.16 25.66
C SER A 380 21.51 -24.05 24.66
N GLY A 381 21.84 -23.53 23.47
CA GLY A 381 22.53 -24.29 22.42
C GLY A 381 21.70 -24.49 21.15
N ASP A 382 20.38 -24.50 21.29
CA ASP A 382 19.47 -24.84 20.20
C ASP A 382 18.96 -23.58 19.50
N TYR A 383 18.91 -23.64 18.17
CA TYR A 383 18.42 -22.56 17.31
C TYR A 383 16.93 -22.74 16.98
N PHE A 384 16.18 -21.65 16.90
CA PHE A 384 14.73 -21.69 16.67
C PHE A 384 14.23 -20.51 15.81
N ASP A 385 13.07 -20.68 15.19
CA ASP A 385 12.27 -19.66 14.50
C ASP A 385 12.95 -18.83 13.39
N VAL A 386 14.06 -19.29 12.78
CA VAL A 386 14.55 -18.65 11.55
C VAL A 386 13.44 -18.63 10.49
N THR A 387 13.30 -17.54 9.75
CA THR A 387 12.20 -17.28 8.79
C THR A 387 10.81 -17.05 9.42
N TYR A 388 10.63 -17.30 10.73
CA TYR A 388 9.35 -17.17 11.42
C TYR A 388 9.29 -15.97 12.37
N SER A 389 10.43 -15.61 12.98
CA SER A 389 10.51 -14.55 14.00
C SER A 389 11.78 -13.70 13.86
N SER A 390 11.67 -12.44 14.27
CA SER A 390 12.79 -11.54 14.52
C SER A 390 12.75 -11.09 15.98
N TYR A 391 13.83 -11.34 16.72
CA TYR A 391 13.99 -10.94 18.12
C TYR A 391 15.15 -9.95 18.24
N MET A 392 14.94 -8.85 18.96
CA MET A 392 15.98 -7.84 19.19
C MET A 392 16.12 -7.50 20.66
N TRP A 393 17.34 -7.58 21.17
CA TRP A 393 17.64 -7.26 22.56
C TRP A 393 17.45 -5.78 22.87
N GLY A 394 16.90 -5.51 24.04
CA GLY A 394 17.00 -4.25 24.75
C GLY A 394 17.90 -4.35 26.00
N SER A 395 18.42 -3.22 26.46
CA SER A 395 19.38 -3.08 27.55
C SER A 395 18.83 -3.45 28.93
N ASP A 396 17.51 -3.48 29.06
CA ASP A 396 16.77 -3.85 30.26
C ASP A 396 16.17 -5.27 30.19
N LYS A 397 16.75 -6.15 29.36
CA LYS A 397 16.27 -7.51 29.04
C LYS A 397 14.91 -7.55 28.34
N SER A 398 14.40 -6.40 27.91
CA SER A 398 13.29 -6.37 26.98
C SER A 398 13.72 -6.94 25.63
N VAL A 399 12.76 -7.49 24.91
CA VAL A 399 12.94 -8.04 23.57
C VAL A 399 11.79 -7.55 22.70
N LEU A 400 12.14 -6.85 21.62
CA LEU A 400 11.21 -6.60 20.53
C LEU A 400 11.06 -7.90 19.73
N TRP A 401 9.83 -8.38 19.58
CA TRP A 401 9.52 -9.58 18.84
C TRP A 401 8.51 -9.29 17.73
N LEU A 402 8.94 -9.58 16.49
CA LEU A 402 8.12 -9.55 15.29
C LEU A 402 7.88 -11.00 14.81
N ARG A 403 6.63 -11.33 14.48
CA ARG A 403 6.20 -12.69 14.10
C ARG A 403 5.65 -12.71 12.68
N TYR A 404 5.70 -13.85 12.01
CA TYR A 404 5.19 -13.98 10.65
C TYR A 404 3.64 -13.97 10.55
N TYR A 405 2.94 -14.42 11.60
CA TYR A 405 1.48 -14.67 11.58
C TYR A 405 0.65 -13.60 12.29
N ASP A 406 1.28 -12.61 12.89
CA ASP A 406 0.62 -11.58 13.69
C ASP A 406 1.22 -10.21 13.37
N GLU A 407 0.35 -9.23 13.15
CA GLU A 407 0.74 -7.85 12.89
C GLU A 407 1.12 -7.09 14.17
N LYS A 408 0.92 -7.67 15.35
CA LYS A 408 1.29 -7.03 16.60
C LYS A 408 2.79 -7.06 16.83
N ILE A 409 3.32 -5.91 17.23
CA ILE A 409 4.66 -5.79 17.81
C ILE A 409 4.57 -6.21 19.27
N SER A 410 5.39 -7.19 19.67
CA SER A 410 5.45 -7.65 21.07
C SER A 410 6.72 -7.16 21.74
N ILE A 411 6.60 -6.71 22.99
CA ILE A 411 7.73 -6.30 23.82
C ILE A 411 7.67 -7.12 25.09
N GLU A 412 8.54 -8.12 25.18
CA GLU A 412 8.55 -9.12 26.25
C GLU A 412 9.85 -9.02 27.05
N GLU A 413 9.87 -9.57 28.25
CA GLU A 413 11.12 -9.78 29.00
C GLU A 413 11.57 -11.23 28.79
N LYS A 414 12.85 -11.46 28.52
CA LYS A 414 13.44 -12.79 28.34
C LYS A 414 14.59 -13.01 29.30
N ASP A 415 14.89 -14.27 29.57
CA ASP A 415 16.04 -14.62 30.41
C ASP A 415 17.36 -14.46 29.65
N ALA A 416 18.47 -14.41 30.38
CA ALA A 416 19.80 -14.24 29.81
C ALA A 416 20.37 -15.50 29.14
N LYS A 417 19.64 -16.63 29.11
CA LYS A 417 20.07 -17.87 28.43
C LYS A 417 19.76 -17.84 26.93
N ASN A 418 18.93 -16.89 26.52
CA ASN A 418 18.61 -16.62 25.14
C ASN A 418 19.72 -15.82 24.46
N ALA A 419 19.80 -15.95 23.13
CA ALA A 419 20.58 -15.09 22.28
C ALA A 419 19.73 -14.60 21.10
N PHE A 420 19.75 -13.27 20.89
CA PHE A 420 18.93 -12.56 19.93
C PHE A 420 19.76 -11.54 19.15
N SER A 421 19.17 -10.98 18.09
CA SER A 421 19.84 -9.97 17.28
C SER A 421 20.03 -8.67 18.06
N VAL A 422 21.06 -7.91 17.69
CA VAL A 422 21.30 -6.56 18.23
C VAL A 422 21.10 -5.53 17.14
N ARG A 423 20.42 -4.45 17.51
CA ARG A 423 20.33 -3.20 16.76
C ARG A 423 20.51 -2.05 17.72
N CYS A 424 21.42 -1.15 17.40
CA CYS A 424 21.67 0.03 18.20
C CYS A 424 20.70 1.16 17.82
N ILE A 425 20.44 2.03 18.79
CA ILE A 425 19.72 3.29 18.63
C ILE A 425 20.66 4.43 19.01
N GLU A 426 20.59 5.56 18.31
CA GLU A 426 21.36 6.76 18.64
C GLU A 426 20.96 7.31 20.03
N GLU A 427 21.94 7.80 20.79
CA GLU A 427 21.76 8.24 22.19
C GLU A 427 20.86 9.47 22.40
#